data_AF-A0A4Q7D2C9-F1
#
_entry.id   AF-A0A4Q7D2C9-F1
#
_cell.length_a   1.000
_cell.length_b   1.000
_cell.length_c   1.000
_cell.angle_alpha   90.00
_cell.angle_beta   90.00
_cell.angle_gamma   90.00
#
_symmetry.space_group_name_H-M   'P 1'
#
loop_
_entity.id
_entity.type
_entity.pdbx_description
1 polymer ?
#
loop_
_entity_poly.entity_id
_entity_poly.type
_entity_poly.pdbx_seq_one_letter_code
_entity_poly.pdbx_strand_id
1 'polypeptide(L)'
;MNLNKEVLDDLWSGEKSICFFVSGAKCYWVLDYKYNFSLDAEKDYRAYLDKGHITQAQYEEACRVFRGGILKLTADNFPQYLNSVSESVLTGEDLSKIFELDDDCSLPWLLKEVEGYFLSGASLGADIFGLVGRVASRLPLFYINFDRRIYMHMDQGRFHEELSYSDWTSKCSDFSFLIPDAERYWMKSGDLWKFRYV
;
A
#
# COMPACT_ATOMS: atom_id res chain seq x y z
N MET A 1 5.73 13.89 -8.05
CA MET A 1 4.79 13.06 -8.84
C MET A 1 3.64 13.94 -9.29
N ASN A 2 2.95 13.67 -10.40
CA ASN A 2 1.68 14.37 -10.69
C ASN A 2 0.52 13.50 -10.18
N LEU A 3 0.18 13.64 -8.90
CA LEU A 3 -1.07 13.06 -8.38
C LEU A 3 -2.23 13.62 -9.22
N ASN A 4 -2.93 12.73 -9.91
CA ASN A 4 -4.01 13.06 -10.82
C ASN A 4 -5.17 12.08 -10.60
N LYS A 5 -6.28 12.31 -11.29
CA LYS A 5 -7.48 11.49 -11.16
C LYS A 5 -7.25 10.00 -11.48
N GLU A 6 -6.46 9.70 -12.50
CA GLU A 6 -6.13 8.32 -12.88
C GLU A 6 -5.43 7.56 -11.74
N VAL A 7 -4.47 8.19 -11.07
CA VAL A 7 -3.82 7.59 -9.89
C VAL A 7 -4.81 7.34 -8.76
N LEU A 8 -5.76 8.26 -8.53
CA LEU A 8 -6.77 8.07 -7.48
C LEU A 8 -7.77 6.98 -7.85
N ASP A 9 -8.12 6.86 -9.13
CA ASP A 9 -8.95 5.79 -9.65
C ASP A 9 -8.24 4.43 -9.51
N ASP A 10 -6.93 4.36 -9.76
CA ASP A 10 -6.11 3.16 -9.54
C ASP A 10 -5.99 2.77 -8.06
N LEU A 11 -5.90 3.75 -7.15
CA LEU A 11 -5.94 3.51 -5.72
C LEU A 11 -7.32 2.97 -5.30
N TRP A 12 -8.39 3.57 -5.81
CA TRP A 12 -9.77 3.16 -5.50
C TRP A 12 -10.13 1.78 -6.06
N SER A 13 -9.73 1.47 -7.30
CA SER A 13 -9.89 0.13 -7.89
C SER A 13 -9.05 -0.92 -7.16
N GLY A 14 -8.05 -0.48 -6.38
CA GLY A 14 -7.10 -1.32 -5.68
C GLY A 14 -6.04 -1.91 -6.61
N GLU A 15 -5.81 -1.34 -7.80
CA GLU A 15 -4.73 -1.73 -8.70
C GLU A 15 -3.37 -1.24 -8.18
N LYS A 16 -3.35 0.00 -7.68
CA LYS A 16 -2.20 0.60 -7.01
C LYS A 16 -2.45 0.70 -5.51
N SER A 17 -1.36 0.82 -4.75
CA SER A 17 -1.43 1.15 -3.34
C SER A 17 -0.18 1.92 -2.89
N ILE A 18 -0.18 2.35 -1.63
CA ILE A 18 0.95 3.04 -1.03
C ILE A 18 1.64 2.08 -0.06
N CYS A 19 2.97 1.99 -0.17
CA CYS A 19 3.82 1.23 0.72
C CYS A 19 4.74 2.15 1.50
N PHE A 20 4.87 1.90 2.80
CA PHE A 20 5.90 2.49 3.65
C PHE A 20 7.14 1.60 3.65
N PHE A 21 8.28 2.12 3.21
CA PHE A 21 9.55 1.43 3.28
C PHE A 21 10.47 2.04 4.34
N VAL A 22 11.23 1.19 5.02
CA VAL A 22 12.35 1.58 5.88
C VAL A 22 13.61 0.88 5.40
N SER A 23 14.63 1.66 5.07
CA SER A 23 15.96 1.18 4.67
C SER A 23 17.04 2.13 5.16
N GLY A 24 18.02 1.62 5.89
CA GLY A 24 19.14 2.42 6.40
C GLY A 24 18.68 3.56 7.31
N ALA A 25 17.69 3.30 8.17
CA ALA A 25 17.03 4.26 9.05
C ALA A 25 16.35 5.45 8.33
N LYS A 26 16.07 5.32 7.03
CA LYS A 26 15.31 6.30 6.23
C LYS A 26 13.94 5.74 5.87
N CYS A 27 12.96 6.64 5.82
CA CYS A 27 11.58 6.33 5.48
C CYS A 27 11.27 6.74 4.04
N TYR A 28 10.50 5.93 3.34
CA TYR A 28 10.07 6.20 1.97
C TYR A 28 8.61 5.83 1.80
N TRP A 29 7.86 6.72 1.15
CA TRP A 29 6.51 6.46 0.69
C TRP A 29 6.55 6.16 -0.81
N VAL A 30 6.04 5.01 -1.23
CA VAL A 30 6.05 4.60 -2.64
C VAL A 30 4.64 4.25 -3.06
N LEU A 31 4.17 4.83 -4.17
CA LEU A 31 2.92 4.51 -4.82
C LEU A 31 3.18 3.66 -6.07
N ASP A 32 2.74 2.42 -6.06
CA ASP A 32 3.01 1.49 -7.15
C ASP A 32 1.90 0.44 -7.23
N TYR A 33 1.93 -0.38 -8.27
CA TYR A 33 1.08 -1.56 -8.37
C TYR A 33 1.30 -2.49 -7.19
N LYS A 34 0.22 -3.02 -6.62
CA LYS A 34 0.28 -3.81 -5.37
C LYS A 34 1.24 -4.99 -5.46
N TYR A 35 1.31 -5.64 -6.62
CA TYR A 35 2.19 -6.79 -6.84
C TYR A 35 3.69 -6.44 -6.74
N ASN A 36 4.07 -5.16 -6.92
CA ASN A 36 5.45 -4.72 -6.76
C ASN A 36 5.88 -4.65 -5.29
N PHE A 37 4.94 -4.76 -4.34
CA PHE A 37 5.22 -4.81 -2.91
C PHE A 37 5.40 -6.24 -2.36
N SER A 38 5.37 -7.27 -3.20
CA SER A 38 5.80 -8.61 -2.83
C SER A 38 7.32 -8.67 -2.65
N LEU A 39 7.80 -9.32 -1.58
CA LEU A 39 9.23 -9.48 -1.35
C LEU A 39 9.85 -10.55 -2.26
N ASP A 40 9.15 -11.64 -2.53
CA ASP A 40 9.60 -12.74 -3.38
C ASP A 40 8.53 -13.12 -4.40
N ALA A 41 8.53 -12.42 -5.54
CA ALA A 41 7.59 -12.71 -6.63
C ALA A 41 7.93 -14.01 -7.38
N GLU A 42 9.15 -14.55 -7.21
CA GLU A 42 9.53 -15.83 -7.83
C GLU A 42 8.64 -16.97 -7.34
N LYS A 43 8.24 -16.94 -6.06
CA LYS A 43 7.33 -17.93 -5.47
C LYS A 43 5.98 -17.94 -6.18
N ASP A 44 5.41 -16.76 -6.44
CA ASP A 44 4.13 -16.63 -7.14
C ASP A 44 4.22 -17.14 -8.57
N TYR A 45 5.21 -16.67 -9.33
CA TYR A 45 5.37 -17.10 -10.72
C TYR A 45 5.65 -18.60 -10.83
N ARG A 46 6.43 -19.18 -9.91
CA ARG A 46 6.67 -20.62 -9.87
C ARG A 46 5.39 -21.38 -9.57
N ALA A 47 4.59 -20.92 -8.61
CA ALA A 47 3.30 -21.53 -8.33
C ALA A 47 2.34 -21.50 -9.54
N TYR A 48 2.34 -20.43 -10.34
CA TYR A 48 1.56 -20.37 -11.58
C TYR A 48 2.06 -21.37 -12.64
N LEU A 49 3.39 -21.50 -12.78
CA LEU A 49 4.01 -22.46 -13.70
C LEU A 49 3.69 -23.90 -13.29
N ASP A 50 3.88 -24.23 -12.01
CA ASP A 50 3.66 -25.57 -11.47
C ASP A 50 2.19 -26.01 -11.58
N LYS A 51 1.25 -25.07 -11.49
CA LYS A 51 -0.19 -25.31 -11.70
C LYS A 51 -0.59 -25.36 -13.19
N GLY A 52 0.34 -25.11 -14.11
CA GLY A 52 0.06 -25.08 -15.55
C GLY A 52 -0.75 -23.87 -16.01
N HIS A 53 -0.81 -22.79 -15.23
CA HIS A 53 -1.51 -21.56 -15.61
C HIS A 53 -0.72 -20.73 -16.62
N ILE A 54 0.60 -20.89 -16.64
CA ILE A 54 1.51 -20.23 -17.58
C ILE A 54 2.48 -21.26 -18.16
N THR A 55 2.98 -20.97 -19.35
CA THR A 55 4.07 -21.73 -19.99
C THR A 55 5.43 -21.32 -19.44
N GLN A 56 6.46 -22.14 -19.67
CA GLN A 56 7.85 -21.82 -19.34
C GLN A 56 8.30 -20.49 -19.94
N ALA A 57 7.96 -20.22 -21.21
CA ALA A 57 8.32 -18.97 -21.88
C ALA A 57 7.63 -17.74 -21.24
N GLN A 58 6.36 -17.89 -20.83
CA GLN A 58 5.65 -16.83 -20.11
C GLN A 58 6.23 -16.60 -18.70
N TYR A 59 6.64 -17.66 -18.01
CA TYR A 59 7.33 -17.55 -16.72
C TYR A 59 8.65 -16.78 -16.84
N GLU A 60 9.49 -17.13 -17.81
CA GLU A 60 10.77 -16.47 -18.05
C GLU A 60 10.60 -14.99 -18.41
N GLU A 61 9.63 -14.67 -19.25
CA GLU A 61 9.32 -13.29 -19.62
C GLU A 61 8.78 -12.49 -18.43
N ALA A 62 7.85 -13.06 -17.66
CA ALA A 62 7.33 -12.43 -16.45
C ALA A 62 8.46 -12.13 -15.45
N CYS A 63 9.36 -13.09 -15.24
CA CYS A 63 10.53 -12.92 -14.38
C CYS A 63 11.46 -11.79 -14.84
N ARG A 64 11.66 -11.66 -16.16
CA ARG A 64 12.52 -10.64 -16.76
C ARG A 64 11.93 -9.24 -16.67
N VAL A 65 10.62 -9.11 -16.86
CA VAL A 65 9.93 -7.80 -16.91
C VAL A 65 9.60 -7.29 -15.51
N PHE A 66 9.26 -8.16 -14.56
CA PHE A 66 8.85 -7.78 -13.23
C PHE A 66 9.91 -6.95 -12.50
N ARG A 67 9.56 -5.70 -12.15
CA ARG A 67 10.47 -4.69 -11.54
C ARG A 67 11.83 -4.60 -12.25
N GLY A 68 11.85 -4.71 -13.59
CA GLY A 68 13.09 -4.70 -14.37
C GLY A 68 14.05 -5.86 -14.04
N GLY A 69 13.49 -7.01 -13.64
CA GLY A 69 14.23 -8.22 -13.27
C GLY A 69 14.44 -8.41 -11.76
N ILE A 70 13.94 -7.49 -10.91
CA ILE A 70 14.04 -7.61 -9.45
C ILE A 70 12.90 -8.49 -8.92
N LEU A 71 13.08 -9.81 -8.99
CA LEU A 71 12.10 -10.77 -8.44
C LEU A 71 12.07 -10.78 -6.91
N LYS A 72 13.24 -10.66 -6.29
CA LYS A 72 13.43 -10.65 -4.83
C LYS A 72 13.86 -9.27 -4.37
N LEU A 73 13.01 -8.59 -3.61
CA LEU A 73 13.30 -7.26 -3.09
C LEU A 73 14.07 -7.34 -1.78
N THR A 74 15.30 -6.86 -1.78
CA THR A 74 16.19 -6.87 -0.61
C THR A 74 16.68 -5.46 -0.30
N ALA A 75 17.28 -5.29 0.87
CA ALA A 75 17.91 -4.01 1.23
C ALA A 75 18.95 -3.55 0.19
N ASP A 76 19.69 -4.49 -0.39
CA ASP A 76 20.79 -4.23 -1.32
C ASP A 76 20.31 -3.72 -2.68
N ASN A 77 19.20 -4.24 -3.19
CA ASN A 77 18.65 -3.86 -4.49
C ASN A 77 17.49 -2.85 -4.39
N PHE A 78 17.02 -2.54 -3.18
CA PHE A 78 15.98 -1.53 -2.97
C PHE A 78 16.33 -0.15 -3.58
N PRO A 79 17.58 0.36 -3.50
CA PRO A 79 17.94 1.60 -4.21
C PRO A 79 17.75 1.51 -5.73
N GLN A 80 18.02 0.35 -6.33
CA GLN A 80 17.79 0.12 -7.76
C GLN A 80 16.28 0.16 -8.07
N TYR A 81 15.46 -0.50 -7.24
CA TYR A 81 14.00 -0.43 -7.37
C TYR A 81 13.51 1.03 -7.27
N LEU A 82 13.89 1.77 -6.23
CA LEU A 82 13.50 3.18 -6.06
C LEU A 82 13.87 4.05 -7.27
N ASN A 83 15.07 3.87 -7.82
CA ASN A 83 15.48 4.61 -9.01
C ASN A 83 14.63 4.26 -10.24
N SER A 84 14.19 3.00 -10.36
CA SER A 84 13.30 2.58 -11.46
C SER A 84 11.88 3.13 -11.35
N VAL A 85 11.45 3.49 -10.13
CA VAL A 85 10.12 4.03 -9.84
C VAL A 85 10.22 5.44 -9.24
N SER A 86 11.20 6.24 -9.64
CA SER A 86 11.48 7.54 -9.00
C SER A 86 10.28 8.51 -9.03
N GLU A 87 9.45 8.42 -10.06
CA GLU A 87 8.22 9.23 -10.18
C GLU A 87 7.10 8.80 -9.24
N SER A 88 7.17 7.56 -8.74
CA SER A 88 6.24 6.94 -7.79
C SER A 88 6.61 7.15 -6.32
N VAL A 89 7.79 7.72 -6.04
CA VAL A 89 8.21 8.06 -4.68
C VAL A 89 7.47 9.35 -4.26
N LEU A 90 6.64 9.24 -3.23
CA LEU A 90 5.79 10.32 -2.76
C LEU A 90 6.58 11.26 -1.85
N THR A 91 6.52 12.55 -2.15
CA THR A 91 7.05 13.62 -1.30
C THR A 91 6.03 14.01 -0.23
N GLY A 92 6.48 14.79 0.77
CA GLY A 92 5.57 15.39 1.75
C GLY A 92 4.52 16.31 1.11
N GLU A 93 4.82 16.93 -0.03
CA GLU A 93 3.87 17.72 -0.80
C GLU A 93 2.83 16.83 -1.49
N ASP A 94 3.24 15.72 -2.10
CA ASP A 94 2.30 14.76 -2.71
C ASP A 94 1.32 14.23 -1.65
N LEU A 95 1.86 13.77 -0.52
CA LEU A 95 1.07 13.26 0.61
C LEU A 95 0.16 14.33 1.23
N SER A 96 0.54 15.61 1.14
CA SER A 96 -0.29 16.70 1.66
C SER A 96 -1.58 16.90 0.90
N LYS A 97 -1.56 16.64 -0.42
CA LYS A 97 -2.67 16.91 -1.34
C LYS A 97 -3.49 15.66 -1.65
N ILE A 98 -3.03 14.47 -1.24
CA ILE A 98 -3.63 13.19 -1.63
C ILE A 98 -5.12 13.06 -1.25
N PHE A 99 -5.56 13.75 -0.20
CA PHE A 99 -6.97 13.79 0.22
C PHE A 99 -7.73 15.01 -0.26
N GLU A 100 -7.05 16.06 -0.75
CA GLU A 100 -7.67 17.33 -1.18
C GLU A 100 -8.31 17.24 -2.57
N LEU A 101 -8.05 16.17 -3.31
CA LEU A 101 -8.51 15.97 -4.68
C LEU A 101 -9.95 15.46 -4.81
N ASP A 102 -10.69 15.36 -3.70
CA ASP A 102 -12.12 15.07 -3.68
C ASP A 102 -12.93 16.35 -3.45
N ASP A 103 -13.43 16.96 -4.52
CA ASP A 103 -14.20 18.22 -4.47
C ASP A 103 -15.50 18.11 -3.63
N ASP A 104 -16.01 16.89 -3.42
CA ASP A 104 -17.26 16.61 -2.70
C ASP A 104 -17.06 16.18 -1.22
N CYS A 105 -15.84 16.27 -0.69
CA CYS A 105 -15.46 15.57 0.54
C CYS A 105 -14.89 16.49 1.64
N SER A 106 -15.69 16.73 2.70
CA SER A 106 -15.18 17.35 3.93
C SER A 106 -14.64 16.27 4.88
N LEU A 107 -13.31 16.09 4.91
CA LEU A 107 -12.65 15.09 5.76
C LEU A 107 -13.01 15.21 7.26
N PRO A 108 -13.05 16.42 7.86
CA PRO A 108 -13.43 16.54 9.27
C PRO A 108 -14.88 16.13 9.53
N TRP A 109 -15.79 16.42 8.60
CA TRP A 109 -17.18 15.97 8.72
C TRP A 109 -17.28 14.45 8.58
N LEU A 110 -16.63 13.85 7.57
CA LEU A 110 -16.61 12.39 7.41
C LEU A 110 -16.03 11.68 8.63
N LEU A 111 -14.93 12.19 9.19
CA LEU A 111 -14.35 11.61 10.40
C LEU A 111 -15.34 11.64 11.56
N LYS A 112 -16.11 12.72 11.73
CA LYS A 112 -17.16 12.80 12.74
C LYS A 112 -18.27 11.76 12.52
N GLU A 113 -18.71 11.54 11.28
CA GLU A 113 -19.70 10.50 10.97
C GLU A 113 -19.15 9.10 11.30
N VAL A 114 -17.90 8.82 10.93
CA VAL A 114 -17.21 7.56 11.24
C VAL A 114 -17.03 7.35 12.75
N GLU A 115 -16.63 8.38 13.49
CA GLU A 115 -16.53 8.32 14.95
C GLU A 115 -17.90 8.15 15.61
N GLY A 116 -18.94 8.78 15.07
CA GLY A 116 -20.32 8.57 15.47
C GLY A 116 -20.79 7.13 15.26
N TYR A 117 -20.45 6.52 14.12
CA TYR A 117 -20.66 5.10 13.84
C TYR A 117 -20.02 4.21 14.90
N PHE A 118 -18.73 4.40 15.19
CA PHE A 118 -18.04 3.61 16.22
C PHE A 118 -18.59 3.83 17.63
N LEU A 119 -19.01 5.06 17.95
CA LEU A 119 -19.54 5.41 19.27
C LEU A 119 -20.94 4.85 19.52
N SER A 120 -21.81 4.92 18.52
CA SER A 120 -23.25 4.63 18.67
C SER A 120 -23.69 3.29 18.11
N GLY A 121 -22.90 2.69 17.21
CA GLY A 121 -23.30 1.52 16.43
C GLY A 121 -24.37 1.79 15.37
N ALA A 122 -24.76 3.06 15.16
CA ALA A 122 -25.71 3.44 14.12
C ALA A 122 -25.09 3.24 12.74
N SER A 123 -25.82 2.67 11.78
CA SER A 123 -25.33 2.44 10.42
C SER A 123 -24.95 3.72 9.69
N LEU A 124 -23.84 3.70 8.95
CA LEU A 124 -23.53 4.75 7.99
C LEU A 124 -24.43 4.64 6.76
N GLY A 125 -24.83 5.80 6.22
CA GLY A 125 -25.50 5.86 4.91
C GLY A 125 -24.57 5.37 3.79
N ALA A 126 -25.14 4.79 2.74
CA ALA A 126 -24.38 4.21 1.62
C ALA A 126 -23.42 5.22 0.95
N ASP A 127 -23.85 6.47 0.78
CA ASP A 127 -23.02 7.53 0.19
C ASP A 127 -21.80 7.86 1.06
N ILE A 128 -21.99 7.89 2.39
CA ILE A 128 -20.91 8.10 3.36
C ILE A 128 -19.96 6.91 3.33
N PHE A 129 -20.48 5.69 3.29
CA PHE A 129 -19.65 4.48 3.17
C PHE A 129 -18.77 4.50 1.91
N GLY A 130 -19.32 4.91 0.77
CA GLY A 130 -18.55 5.08 -0.46
C GLY A 130 -17.46 6.15 -0.35
N LEU A 131 -17.75 7.29 0.27
CA LEU A 131 -16.78 8.35 0.53
C LEU A 131 -15.64 7.88 1.44
N VAL A 132 -15.99 7.19 2.54
CA VAL A 132 -15.02 6.62 3.49
C VAL A 132 -14.10 5.63 2.78
N GLY A 133 -14.65 4.75 1.94
CA GLY A 133 -13.87 3.81 1.14
C GLY A 133 -12.87 4.50 0.21
N ARG A 134 -13.28 5.57 -0.49
CA ARG A 134 -12.38 6.34 -1.38
C ARG A 134 -11.24 7.00 -0.64
N VAL A 135 -11.46 7.47 0.59
CA VAL A 135 -10.40 8.03 1.43
C VAL A 135 -9.51 6.90 1.97
N ALA A 136 -10.10 5.79 2.40
CA ALA A 136 -9.38 4.64 2.94
C ALA A 136 -8.44 3.97 1.90
N SER A 137 -8.78 4.02 0.61
CA SER A 137 -7.93 3.48 -0.46
C SER A 137 -6.61 4.24 -0.63
N ARG A 138 -6.53 5.46 -0.11
CA ARG A 138 -5.33 6.33 -0.16
C ARG A 138 -4.48 6.22 1.09
N LEU A 139 -4.86 5.39 2.06
CA LEU A 139 -4.04 5.06 3.22
C LEU A 139 -3.02 3.97 2.83
N PRO A 140 -1.85 3.88 3.48
CA PRO A 140 -0.85 2.90 3.12
C PRO A 140 -1.30 1.47 3.41
N LEU A 141 -1.13 0.59 2.44
CA LEU A 141 -1.59 -0.79 2.47
C LEU A 141 -0.48 -1.78 2.84
N PHE A 142 0.78 -1.39 2.65
CA PHE A 142 1.97 -2.21 2.91
C PHE A 142 2.98 -1.46 3.78
N TYR A 143 3.74 -2.22 4.57
CA TYR A 143 4.85 -1.77 5.38
C TYR A 143 6.00 -2.76 5.24
N ILE A 144 7.16 -2.26 4.82
CA ILE A 144 8.36 -3.07 4.56
C ILE A 144 9.53 -2.43 5.28
N ASN A 145 10.09 -3.11 6.27
CA ASN A 145 11.24 -2.63 7.02
C ASN A 145 12.40 -3.60 6.83
N PHE A 146 13.35 -3.22 5.99
CA PHE A 146 14.55 -4.02 5.72
C PHE A 146 15.46 -4.11 6.95
N ASP A 147 15.58 -3.03 7.71
CA ASP A 147 16.46 -2.94 8.89
C ASP A 147 16.03 -3.92 9.99
N ARG A 148 14.72 -4.15 10.11
CA ARG A 148 14.12 -5.02 11.13
C ARG A 148 13.56 -6.33 10.59
N ARG A 149 13.59 -6.54 9.26
CA ARG A 149 13.00 -7.71 8.57
C ARG A 149 11.51 -7.89 8.90
N ILE A 150 10.74 -6.81 8.73
CA ILE A 150 9.29 -6.81 8.99
C ILE A 150 8.55 -6.56 7.67
N TYR A 151 7.56 -7.39 7.39
CA TYR A 151 6.66 -7.27 6.25
C TYR A 151 5.20 -7.31 6.71
N MET A 152 4.51 -6.18 6.68
CA MET A 152 3.10 -6.11 7.10
C MET A 152 2.26 -5.59 5.95
N HIS A 153 1.02 -6.05 5.86
CA HIS A 153 0.04 -5.50 4.93
C HIS A 153 -1.37 -5.56 5.52
N MET A 154 -2.29 -4.82 4.91
CA MET A 154 -3.72 -4.86 5.23
C MET A 154 -4.58 -5.23 4.01
N ASP A 155 -3.98 -5.73 2.92
CA ASP A 155 -4.68 -6.24 1.73
C ASP A 155 -5.37 -7.58 2.06
N GLN A 156 -6.57 -7.51 2.63
CA GLN A 156 -7.33 -8.68 3.07
C GLN A 156 -7.70 -9.61 1.91
N GLY A 157 -7.72 -10.91 2.17
CA GLY A 157 -8.04 -11.94 1.16
C GLY A 157 -6.88 -12.29 0.23
N ARG A 158 -5.69 -11.74 0.47
CA ARG A 158 -4.43 -12.11 -0.17
C ARG A 158 -3.44 -12.60 0.88
N PHE A 159 -2.54 -13.51 0.47
CA PHE A 159 -1.54 -14.15 1.33
C PHE A 159 -0.14 -13.59 1.05
N HIS A 160 0.01 -12.26 1.02
CA HIS A 160 1.30 -11.64 0.69
C HIS A 160 2.39 -12.00 1.69
N GLU A 161 2.02 -12.31 2.94
CA GLU A 161 2.93 -12.77 3.99
C GLU A 161 3.68 -14.05 3.62
N GLU A 162 3.10 -14.92 2.76
CA GLU A 162 3.76 -16.14 2.28
C GLU A 162 4.89 -15.84 1.27
N LEU A 163 4.86 -14.65 0.66
CA LEU A 163 5.85 -14.15 -0.29
C LEU A 163 7.03 -13.46 0.40
N SER A 164 7.10 -13.52 1.72
CA SER A 164 8.23 -13.03 2.49
C SER A 164 9.34 -14.07 2.67
N TYR A 165 10.49 -13.65 3.18
CA TYR A 165 11.60 -14.55 3.51
C TYR A 165 11.34 -15.25 4.86
N SER A 166 11.87 -16.46 5.02
CA SER A 166 11.58 -17.31 6.18
C SER A 166 12.05 -16.73 7.53
N ASP A 167 12.99 -15.80 7.50
CA ASP A 167 13.53 -15.12 8.68
C ASP A 167 12.88 -13.75 8.94
N TRP A 168 11.80 -13.40 8.23
CA TRP A 168 11.06 -12.15 8.39
C TRP A 168 9.83 -12.32 9.30
N THR A 169 9.50 -11.26 10.03
CA THR A 169 8.20 -11.15 10.70
C THR A 169 7.17 -10.65 9.70
N SER A 170 6.26 -11.53 9.27
CA SER A 170 5.33 -11.23 8.19
C SER A 170 3.88 -11.48 8.58
N LYS A 171 2.99 -10.51 8.35
CA LYS A 171 1.56 -10.66 8.73
C LYS A 171 0.61 -9.71 7.99
N CYS A 172 -0.58 -10.22 7.67
CA CYS A 172 -1.75 -9.41 7.36
C CYS A 172 -2.36 -8.82 8.67
N SER A 173 -2.00 -7.59 9.05
CA SER A 173 -2.46 -6.94 10.27
C SER A 173 -2.22 -5.43 10.27
N ASP A 174 -2.85 -4.71 11.21
CA ASP A 174 -2.58 -3.28 11.43
C ASP A 174 -1.09 -3.08 11.78
N PHE A 175 -0.45 -2.14 11.08
CA PHE A 175 0.94 -1.75 11.27
C PHE A 175 1.12 -0.26 11.54
N SER A 176 0.05 0.53 11.72
CA SER A 176 0.10 1.98 11.93
C SER A 176 1.02 2.38 13.08
N PHE A 177 1.02 1.58 14.16
CA PHE A 177 1.86 1.80 15.34
C PHE A 177 3.37 1.67 15.05
N LEU A 178 3.76 1.04 13.94
CA LEU A 178 5.15 0.92 13.48
C LEU A 178 5.63 2.15 12.69
N ILE A 179 4.70 3.01 12.26
CA ILE A 179 5.00 4.22 11.49
C ILE A 179 5.15 5.38 12.47
N PRO A 180 6.29 6.12 12.43
CA PRO A 180 6.49 7.29 13.29
C PRO A 180 5.38 8.33 13.10
N ASP A 181 4.96 8.99 14.17
CA ASP A 181 3.87 9.97 14.11
C ASP A 181 4.13 11.09 13.08
N ALA A 182 5.40 11.49 12.93
CA ALA A 182 5.82 12.51 11.96
C ALA A 182 5.64 12.07 10.48
N GLU A 183 5.58 10.76 10.22
CA GLU A 183 5.40 10.19 8.89
C GLU A 183 3.92 9.90 8.58
N ARG A 184 3.02 9.96 9.57
CA ARG A 184 1.59 9.64 9.41
C ARG A 184 0.84 10.76 8.70
N TYR A 185 0.95 10.79 7.37
CA TYR A 185 0.33 11.84 6.52
C TYR A 185 -1.19 11.96 6.65
N TRP A 186 -1.85 10.91 7.14
CA TRP A 186 -3.30 10.86 7.34
C TRP A 186 -3.79 11.55 8.62
N MET A 187 -2.90 12.10 9.45
CA MET A 187 -3.27 12.71 10.73
C MET A 187 -3.74 14.17 10.63
N LYS A 188 -3.69 14.79 9.45
CA LYS A 188 -3.90 16.25 9.28
C LYS A 188 -5.29 16.75 9.66
N SER A 189 -6.33 15.94 9.45
CA SER A 189 -7.72 16.27 9.75
C SER A 189 -8.27 15.46 10.92
N GLY A 190 -7.37 14.90 11.75
CA GLY A 190 -7.67 13.82 12.69
C GLY A 190 -7.19 12.48 12.17
N ASP A 191 -7.44 11.41 12.92
CA ASP A 191 -6.93 10.07 12.59
C ASP A 191 -7.82 9.38 11.54
N LEU A 192 -7.50 9.59 10.26
CA LEU A 192 -8.21 8.95 9.14
C LEU A 192 -7.93 7.44 9.06
N TRP A 193 -6.99 6.87 9.83
CA TRP A 193 -6.75 5.42 9.86
C TRP A 193 -8.00 4.63 10.23
N LYS A 194 -8.87 5.24 11.05
CA LYS A 194 -10.18 4.71 11.46
C LYS A 194 -11.06 4.29 10.29
N PHE A 195 -10.88 4.90 9.12
CA PHE A 195 -11.70 4.65 7.93
C PHE A 195 -11.53 3.23 7.40
N ARG A 196 -10.43 2.53 7.77
CA ARG A 196 -10.20 1.12 7.43
C ARG A 196 -11.12 0.14 8.15
N TYR A 197 -11.77 0.58 9.22
CA TYR A 197 -12.51 -0.28 10.15
C TYR A 197 -14.02 -0.09 10.07
N VAL A 198 -14.47 0.68 9.08
CA VAL A 198 -15.88 0.98 8.82
C VAL A 198 -16.52 -0.16 8.05
#